data_AF-A0A3N5PGU2-F1
#
_entry.id   AF-A0A3N5PGU2-F1
#
_cell.length_a   1.000
_cell.length_b   1.000
_cell.length_c   1.000
_cell.angle_alpha   90.00
_cell.angle_beta   90.00
_cell.angle_gamma   90.00
#
_symmetry.space_group_name_H-M   'P 1'
#
loop_
_entity.id
_entity.type
_entity.pdbx_description
1 polymer ?
#
loop_
_entity_poly.entity_id
_entity_poly.type
_entity_poly.pdbx_seq_one_letter_code
_entity_poly.pdbx_strand_id
1 'polypeptide(L)' 'YQVVEVVQQICGEAGPNQVPNARLGMAQNIGGSGATVITHILEA' A
#
# COMPACT_ATOMS: atom_id res chain seq x y z
N TYR A 1 0.21 -8.06 4.66
CA TYR A 1 0.55 -6.77 5.28
C TYR A 1 0.62 -5.63 4.25
N GLN A 2 1.35 -5.77 3.12
CA GLN A 2 1.55 -4.65 2.17
C GLN A 2 0.26 -3.94 1.73
N VAL A 3 -0.74 -4.69 1.24
CA VAL A 3 -2.04 -4.11 0.84
C VAL A 3 -2.83 -3.56 2.04
N VAL A 4 -2.78 -4.24 3.19
CA VAL A 4 -3.51 -3.81 4.40
C VAL A 4 -3.02 -2.46 4.88
N GLU A 5 -1.70 -2.25 4.93
CA GLU A 5 -1.12 -0.95 5.31
C GLU A 5 -1.53 0.14 4.31
N VAL A 6 -1.45 -0.15 3.01
CA VAL A 6 -1.87 0.81 1.97
C VAL A 6 -3.35 1.19 2.12
N VAL A 7 -4.22 0.21 2.39
CA VAL A 7 -5.65 0.45 2.64
C VAL A 7 -5.86 1.28 3.91
N GLN A 8 -5.20 0.95 5.01
CA GLN A 8 -5.27 1.74 6.24
C GLN A 8 -4.83 3.20 5.99
N GLN A 9 -3.80 3.42 5.19
CA GLN A 9 -3.33 4.76 4.84
C GLN A 9 -4.37 5.54 4.01
N ILE A 10 -4.90 4.97 2.93
CA ILE A 10 -5.86 5.68 2.07
C ILE A 10 -7.25 5.84 2.72
N CYS A 11 -7.61 4.97 3.68
CA CYS A 11 -8.85 5.07 4.44
C CYS A 11 -8.74 5.99 5.68
N GLY A 12 -7.55 6.50 6.01
CA GLY A 12 -7.37 7.36 7.18
C GLY A 12 -7.29 6.61 8.52
N GLU A 13 -6.99 5.33 8.50
CA GLU A 13 -7.00 4.41 9.65
C GLU A 13 -5.58 4.04 10.14
N ALA A 14 -4.52 4.64 9.60
CA ALA A 14 -3.13 4.27 9.91
C ALA A 14 -2.58 4.86 11.23
N GLY A 15 -3.45 5.45 12.06
CA GLY A 15 -3.12 5.92 13.40
C GLY A 15 -1.97 6.94 13.42
N PRO A 16 -0.98 6.82 14.33
CA PRO A 16 0.15 7.75 14.40
C PRO A 16 1.01 7.84 13.12
N ASN A 17 0.95 6.83 12.25
CA ASN A 17 1.73 6.76 11.02
C ASN A 17 0.96 7.28 9.79
N GLN A 18 -0.20 7.92 10.01
CA GLN A 18 -1.06 8.40 8.93
C GLN A 18 -0.34 9.41 8.03
N VAL A 19 -0.25 9.06 6.74
CA VAL A 19 0.21 9.98 5.71
C VAL A 19 -0.91 10.98 5.40
N PRO A 20 -0.64 12.30 5.44
CA PRO A 20 -1.67 13.29 5.19
C PRO A 20 -2.13 13.26 3.73
N ASN A 21 -3.45 13.33 3.52
CA ASN A 21 -4.08 13.39 2.20
C ASN A 21 -3.74 12.19 1.28
N ALA A 22 -3.51 11.01 1.84
CA ALA A 22 -3.32 9.79 1.05
C ALA A 22 -4.63 9.42 0.33
N ARG A 23 -4.65 9.57 -1.00
CA ARG A 23 -5.78 9.17 -1.87
C ARG A 23 -5.46 7.96 -2.74
N LEU A 24 -4.20 7.84 -3.18
CA LEU A 24 -3.72 6.79 -4.06
C LEU A 24 -2.55 6.07 -3.40
N GLY A 25 -2.59 4.75 -3.39
CA GLY A 25 -1.57 3.91 -2.78
C GLY A 25 -1.07 2.83 -3.74
N MET A 26 0.21 2.46 -3.59
CA MET A 26 0.83 1.36 -4.33
C MET A 26 1.38 0.31 -3.37
N ALA A 27 1.03 -0.96 -3.61
CA ALA A 27 1.69 -2.08 -2.98
C ALA A 27 2.41 -2.91 -4.05
N GLN A 28 3.70 -3.18 -3.86
CA GLN A 28 4.50 -3.98 -4.78
C GLN A 28 5.13 -5.16 -4.04
N ASN A 29 4.72 -6.38 -4.39
CA ASN A 29 5.32 -7.60 -3.88
C ASN A 29 6.34 -8.12 -4.90
N ILE A 30 7.53 -8.47 -4.44
CA ILE A 30 8.63 -8.99 -5.27
C ILE A 30 9.01 -10.37 -4.73
N GLY A 31 8.96 -11.39 -5.57
CA GLY A 31 9.23 -12.78 -5.23
C GLY A 31 10.50 -13.34 -5.91
N GLY A 32 11.12 -14.33 -5.26
CA GLY A 32 12.40 -14.90 -5.70
C GLY A 32 13.53 -13.87 -5.67
N SER A 33 14.46 -13.94 -6.62
CA SER A 33 15.53 -12.93 -6.80
C SER A 33 15.08 -11.73 -7.65
N GLY A 34 13.78 -11.38 -7.60
CA GLY A 34 13.18 -10.37 -8.47
C GLY A 34 12.56 -10.90 -9.76
N ALA A 35 12.33 -12.21 -9.85
CA ALA A 35 11.79 -12.85 -11.06
C ALA A 35 10.29 -12.57 -11.27
N THR A 36 9.55 -12.38 -10.17
CA THR A 36 8.11 -12.08 -10.22
C THR A 36 7.83 -10.82 -9.43
N VAL A 37 7.09 -9.90 -10.04
CA VAL A 37 6.68 -8.64 -9.44
C VAL A 37 5.18 -8.48 -9.63
N ILE A 38 4.46 -8.22 -8.53
CA ILE A 38 3.03 -7.95 -8.55
C ILE A 38 2.81 -6.57 -7.94
N THR A 39 2.19 -5.69 -8.71
CA THR A 39 1.86 -4.32 -8.30
C THR A 39 0.35 -4.15 -8.22
N HIS A 40 -0.12 -3.56 -7.13
CA HIS A 40 -1.49 -3.11 -6.96
C HIS A 40 -1.49 -1.59 -6.81
N ILE A 41 -2.42 -0.93 -7.50
CA ILE A 41 -2.75 0.47 -7.30
C ILE A 41 -4.17 0.53 -6.72
N LEU A 42 -4.33 1.26 -5.62
CA LEU A 42 -5.56 1.34 -4.85
C LEU A 42 -5.93 2.81 -4.63
N GLU A 43 -7.22 3.12 -4.68
CA GLU A 43 -7.78 4.45 -4.46
C GLU A 43 -8.91 4.35 -3.41
N ALA A 44 -9.06 5.40 -2.60
CA ALA A 44 -10.08 5.52 -1.55
C ALA A 44 -11.50 5.79 -2.08
#